data_AF-A0A7C3U2Z7-F1
#
_entry.id   AF-A0A7C3U2Z7-F1
#
_cell.length_a   1.000
_cell.length_b   1.000
_cell.length_c   1.000
_cell.angle_alpha   90.00
_cell.angle_beta   90.00
_cell.angle_gamma   90.00
#
_symmetry.space_group_name_H-M   'P 1'
#
loop_
_entity.id
_entity.type
_entity.pdbx_description
1 polymer ?
#
loop_
_entity_poly.entity_id
_entity_poly.type
_entity_poly.pdbx_seq_one_letter_code
_entity_poly.pdbx_strand_id
1 'polypeptide(L)'
;AIMVSLVPLLIGVLFLNVTVASVGFLLAGIVFASLAFSAFGLLFGSIPTGSATAVGSIMMPSTLVRWPLLFISGVFIPLAEMSPMMRAVAYLSPLTYAQDLMNHAVLRAGQINPWLDLAVLIASVILLLAPSVWMHQRSRQLGY
;
A
#
# COMPACT_ATOMS: atom_id res chain seq x y z
N ALA A 1 -10.87 1.08 2.77
CA ALA A 1 -9.59 1.72 3.13
C ALA A 1 -9.81 3.19 3.53
N ILE A 2 -10.34 4.03 2.63
CA ILE A 2 -10.49 5.48 2.85
C ILE A 2 -11.27 5.87 4.12
N MET A 3 -12.42 5.23 4.39
CA MET A 3 -13.19 5.50 5.62
C MET A 3 -12.40 5.15 6.90
N VAL A 4 -11.65 4.05 6.87
CA VAL A 4 -10.87 3.58 8.02
C VAL A 4 -9.67 4.49 8.27
N SER A 5 -9.04 5.02 7.22
CA SER A 5 -7.93 5.98 7.35
C SER A 5 -8.36 7.36 7.87
N LEU A 6 -9.64 7.70 7.78
CA LEU A 6 -10.15 8.99 8.26
C LEU A 6 -10.10 9.09 9.79
N VAL A 7 -10.31 7.98 10.49
CA VAL A 7 -10.30 7.91 11.96
C VAL A 7 -8.92 8.27 12.55
N PRO A 8 -7.80 7.60 12.20
CA PRO A 8 -6.49 7.97 12.71
C PRO A 8 -6.04 9.37 12.24
N LEU A 9 -6.48 9.83 11.05
CA LEU A 9 -6.21 11.20 10.61
C LEU A 9 -6.87 12.23 11.53
N LEU A 10 -8.15 12.07 11.84
CA LEU A 10 -8.88 12.97 12.75
C LEU A 10 -8.25 12.95 14.15
N ILE A 11 -7.87 11.78 14.65
CA ILE A 11 -7.20 11.64 15.93
C ILE A 11 -5.84 12.37 15.91
N GLY A 12 -5.05 12.19 14.85
CA GLY A 12 -3.75 12.85 14.68
C GLY A 12 -3.85 14.38 14.65
N VAL A 13 -4.83 14.92 13.94
CA VAL A 13 -5.02 16.38 13.84
C VAL A 13 -5.58 16.96 15.13
N LEU A 14 -6.59 16.33 15.75
CA LEU A 14 -7.28 16.88 16.92
C LEU A 14 -6.52 16.67 18.23
N PHE A 15 -5.83 15.54 18.41
CA PHE A 15 -5.18 15.18 19.67
C PHE A 15 -3.66 15.29 19.64
N LEU A 16 -3.02 15.07 18.49
CA LEU A 16 -1.55 15.12 18.37
C LEU A 16 -1.03 16.44 17.76
N ASN A 17 -1.92 17.40 17.44
CA ASN A 17 -1.58 18.72 16.88
C ASN A 17 -0.66 18.64 15.65
N VAL A 18 -0.87 17.59 14.85
CA VAL A 18 -0.03 17.28 13.70
C VAL A 18 -0.28 18.31 12.60
N THR A 19 0.75 19.08 12.26
CA THR A 19 0.68 20.07 11.19
C THR A 19 0.76 19.40 9.82
N VAL A 20 -0.35 19.32 9.10
CA VAL A 20 -0.34 18.81 7.72
C VAL A 20 0.43 19.78 6.83
N ALA A 21 1.61 19.34 6.39
CA ALA A 21 2.51 20.14 5.59
C ALA A 21 1.96 20.47 4.20
N SER A 22 1.26 19.51 3.60
CA SER A 22 0.70 19.62 2.27
C SER A 22 -0.54 18.73 2.12
N VAL A 23 -1.71 19.37 2.13
CA VAL A 23 -3.00 18.67 2.00
C VAL A 23 -3.11 17.93 0.65
N GLY A 24 -2.50 18.47 -0.41
CA GLY A 24 -2.49 17.84 -1.74
C GLY A 24 -1.79 16.49 -1.78
N PHE A 25 -0.57 16.40 -1.22
CA PHE A 25 0.15 15.12 -1.15
C PHE A 25 -0.50 14.14 -0.18
N LEU A 26 -1.12 14.63 0.89
CA LEU A 26 -1.89 13.81 1.82
C LEU A 26 -3.06 13.12 1.10
N LEU A 27 -3.88 13.88 0.36
CA LEU A 27 -5.02 13.33 -0.37
C LEU A 27 -4.57 12.36 -1.47
N ALA A 28 -3.57 12.74 -2.26
CA ALA A 28 -3.01 11.87 -3.28
C ALA A 28 -2.47 10.58 -2.67
N GLY A 29 -1.73 10.68 -1.57
CA GLY A 29 -1.21 9.54 -0.83
C GLY A 29 -2.32 8.62 -0.34
N ILE A 30 -3.36 9.14 0.31
CA ILE A 30 -4.50 8.33 0.78
C ILE A 30 -5.17 7.60 -0.38
N VAL A 31 -5.41 8.29 -1.50
CA VAL A 31 -6.07 7.71 -2.68
C VAL A 31 -5.20 6.62 -3.32
N PHE A 32 -3.95 6.93 -3.66
CA PHE A 32 -3.07 5.98 -4.36
C PHE A 32 -2.65 4.82 -3.46
N ALA A 33 -2.36 5.05 -2.18
CA ALA A 33 -2.08 3.97 -1.23
C ALA A 33 -3.30 3.08 -1.04
N SER A 34 -4.51 3.65 -0.92
CA SER A 34 -5.75 2.86 -0.84
C SER A 34 -5.95 2.01 -2.09
N LEU A 35 -5.75 2.58 -3.27
CA LEU A 35 -5.86 1.86 -4.54
C LEU A 35 -4.82 0.74 -4.64
N ALA A 36 -3.57 0.98 -4.29
CA ALA A 36 -2.50 -0.02 -4.29
C ALA A 36 -2.81 -1.18 -3.34
N PHE A 37 -3.26 -0.88 -2.12
CA PHE A 37 -3.66 -1.90 -1.15
C PHE A 37 -4.89 -2.71 -1.59
N SER A 38 -5.86 -2.06 -2.22
CA SER A 38 -7.03 -2.72 -2.79
C SER A 38 -6.63 -3.64 -3.94
N ALA A 39 -5.79 -3.18 -4.87
CA ALA A 39 -5.25 -3.98 -5.97
C ALA A 39 -4.43 -5.18 -5.46
N PHE A 40 -3.61 -4.97 -4.42
CA PHE A 40 -2.87 -6.05 -3.77
C PHE A 40 -3.81 -7.11 -3.18
N GLY A 41 -4.90 -6.72 -2.51
CA GLY A 41 -5.89 -7.67 -1.99
C GLY A 41 -6.64 -8.42 -3.10
N LEU A 42 -6.96 -7.73 -4.20
CA LEU A 42 -7.60 -8.30 -5.38
C LEU A 42 -6.72 -9.36 -6.05
N LEU A 43 -5.41 -9.16 -6.15
CA LEU A 43 -4.50 -10.16 -6.70
C LEU A 43 -4.58 -11.49 -5.98
N PHE A 44 -4.44 -11.49 -4.65
CA PHE A 44 -4.56 -12.72 -3.86
C PHE A 44 -5.96 -13.32 -3.93
N GLY A 45 -7.00 -12.50 -4.02
CA GLY A 45 -8.38 -12.98 -4.21
C GLY A 45 -8.68 -13.52 -5.61
N SER A 46 -7.91 -13.13 -6.62
CA SER A 46 -8.11 -13.53 -8.02
C SER A 46 -7.37 -14.80 -8.42
N ILE A 47 -6.49 -15.34 -7.56
CA ILE A 47 -5.80 -16.62 -7.80
C ILE A 47 -6.82 -17.76 -7.69
N PRO A 48 -7.12 -18.50 -8.78
CA PRO A 48 -8.02 -19.65 -8.74
C PRO A 48 -7.27 -20.79 -8.02
N THR A 49 -7.41 -20.82 -6.71
CA THR A 49 -7.16 -22.05 -5.97
C THR A 49 -8.37 -22.94 -6.22
N GLY A 50 -8.16 -24.21 -6.59
CA GLY A 50 -9.20 -25.16 -7.05
C GLY A 50 -10.30 -25.52 -6.03
N SER A 51 -10.50 -24.69 -5.01
CA SER A 51 -11.53 -24.80 -3.99
C SER A 51 -11.97 -23.39 -3.57
N ALA A 52 -13.00 -22.88 -4.26
CA ALA A 52 -13.67 -21.61 -4.00
C ALA A 52 -14.43 -21.55 -2.64
N THR A 53 -13.95 -22.26 -1.60
CA THR A 53 -14.73 -22.58 -0.40
C THR A 53 -14.11 -22.17 0.94
N ALA A 54 -12.95 -21.51 0.97
CA ALA A 54 -12.45 -20.97 2.24
C ALA A 54 -11.92 -19.56 2.07
N VAL A 55 -12.68 -18.57 2.54
CA VAL A 55 -12.22 -17.18 2.74
C VAL A 55 -10.85 -17.15 3.45
N GLY A 56 -10.55 -18.16 4.28
CA GLY A 56 -9.25 -18.37 4.93
C GLY A 56 -8.07 -18.63 3.99
N SER A 57 -8.23 -19.27 2.82
CA SER A 57 -7.12 -19.56 1.90
C SER A 57 -6.61 -18.30 1.18
N ILE A 58 -7.44 -17.27 1.09
CA ILE A 58 -7.11 -15.97 0.48
C ILE A 58 -6.66 -14.98 1.56
N MET A 59 -7.38 -14.92 2.69
CA MET A 59 -7.05 -13.99 3.77
C MET A 59 -5.68 -14.32 4.38
N MET A 60 -5.41 -15.59 4.72
CA MET A 60 -4.17 -15.97 5.42
C MET A 60 -2.90 -15.55 4.67
N PRO A 61 -2.71 -15.85 3.38
CA PRO A 61 -1.52 -15.38 2.66
C PRO A 61 -1.46 -13.86 2.56
N SER A 62 -2.59 -13.19 2.32
CA SER A 62 -2.61 -11.74 2.14
C SER A 62 -2.22 -10.98 3.42
N THR A 63 -2.63 -11.44 4.60
CA THR A 63 -2.24 -10.87 5.88
C THR A 63 -0.82 -11.27 6.27
N LEU A 64 -0.41 -12.52 6.01
CA LEU A 64 0.95 -12.99 6.26
C LEU A 64 2.00 -12.25 5.44
N VAL A 65 1.71 -11.85 4.21
CA VAL A 65 2.64 -11.05 3.39
C VAL A 65 2.64 -9.58 3.80
N ARG A 66 1.48 -9.03 4.17
CA ARG A 66 1.37 -7.61 4.58
C ARG A 66 2.15 -7.30 5.86
N TRP A 67 2.14 -8.19 6.85
CA TRP A 67 2.80 -7.94 8.12
C TRP A 67 4.32 -7.70 7.98
N PRO A 68 5.11 -8.60 7.35
CA PRO A 68 6.53 -8.36 7.07
C PRO A 68 6.76 -7.11 6.21
N LEU A 69 5.91 -6.87 5.22
CA LEU A 69 6.01 -5.68 4.38
C LEU A 69 5.83 -4.40 5.19
N LEU A 70 4.94 -4.36 6.18
CA LEU A 70 4.78 -3.19 7.04
C LEU A 70 6.06 -2.87 7.84
N PHE A 71 6.74 -3.90 8.37
CA PHE A 71 8.01 -3.72 9.08
C PHE A 71 9.13 -3.20 8.18
N ILE A 72 9.18 -3.65 6.93
CA ILE A 72 10.24 -3.26 5.99
C ILE A 72 9.89 -1.96 5.25
N SER A 73 8.62 -1.56 5.20
CA SER A 73 8.15 -0.38 4.44
C SER A 73 8.46 0.98 5.04
N GLY A 74 9.15 1.05 6.17
CA GLY A 74 9.39 2.32 6.83
C GLY A 74 8.26 2.77 7.77
N VAL A 75 7.21 1.95 7.94
CA VAL A 75 6.05 2.29 8.78
C VAL A 75 6.40 2.27 10.27
N PHE A 76 7.14 1.24 10.68
CA PHE A 76 7.56 1.08 12.08
C PHE A 76 8.98 1.58 12.34
N ILE A 77 9.89 1.40 11.38
CA ILE A 77 11.30 1.81 11.49
C ILE A 77 11.54 2.87 10.42
N PRO A 78 11.90 4.12 10.75
CA PRO A 78 12.13 5.14 9.73
C PRO A 78 13.19 4.72 8.72
N LEU A 79 12.97 5.03 7.44
CA LEU A 79 13.92 4.74 6.36
C LEU A 79 15.33 5.25 6.66
N ALA A 80 15.44 6.39 7.35
CA ALA A 80 16.70 7.02 7.77
C ALA A 80 17.55 6.13 8.70
N GLU A 81 16.91 5.31 9.53
CA GLU A 81 17.55 4.46 10.56
C GLU A 81 17.78 3.01 10.09
N MET A 82 17.25 2.65 8.91
CA MET A 82 17.41 1.31 8.36
C MET A 82 18.84 1.03 7.87
N SER A 83 19.31 -0.19 8.12
CA SER A 83 20.56 -0.68 7.53
C SER A 83 20.48 -0.70 5.99
N PRO A 84 21.62 -0.59 5.28
CA PRO A 84 21.63 -0.52 3.81
C PRO A 84 20.92 -1.70 3.14
N MET A 85 21.07 -2.90 3.73
CA MET A 85 20.47 -4.13 3.21
C MET A 85 18.94 -4.12 3.37
N MET A 86 18.42 -3.65 4.52
CA MET A 86 16.97 -3.51 4.72
C MET A 86 16.39 -2.42 3.83
N ARG A 87 17.10 -1.31 3.63
CA ARG A 87 16.68 -0.22 2.76
C ARG A 87 16.54 -0.68 1.30
N ALA A 88 17.44 -1.54 0.82
CA ALA A 88 17.33 -2.14 -0.51
C ALA A 88 16.06 -3.01 -0.67
N VAL A 89 15.73 -3.82 0.34
CA VAL A 89 14.49 -4.61 0.34
C VAL A 89 13.26 -3.71 0.45
N ALA A 90 13.34 -2.62 1.22
CA ALA A 90 12.27 -1.64 1.34
C ALA A 90 11.91 -1.02 -0.01
N TYR A 91 12.87 -0.64 -0.84
CA TYR A 91 12.60 -0.05 -2.16
C TYR A 91 11.90 -1.00 -3.13
N LEU A 92 11.92 -2.32 -2.89
CA LEU A 92 11.14 -3.26 -3.69
C LEU A 92 9.65 -3.18 -3.39
N SER A 93 9.28 -2.68 -2.20
CA SER A 93 7.92 -2.67 -1.72
C SER A 93 7.21 -1.36 -2.11
N PRO A 94 6.05 -1.42 -2.81
CA PRO A 94 5.25 -0.23 -3.09
C PRO A 94 4.74 0.47 -1.82
N LEU A 95 4.70 -0.26 -0.71
CA LEU A 95 4.34 0.28 0.61
C LEU A 95 5.33 1.30 1.13
N THR A 96 6.60 1.19 0.75
CA THR A 96 7.65 2.14 1.18
C THR A 96 7.39 3.53 0.61
N TYR A 97 7.01 3.59 -0.67
CA TYR A 97 6.67 4.84 -1.35
C TYR A 97 5.35 5.42 -0.81
N ALA A 98 4.38 4.57 -0.45
CA ALA A 98 3.19 5.02 0.26
C ALA A 98 3.53 5.69 1.58
N GLN A 99 4.41 5.07 2.38
CA GLN A 99 4.76 5.60 3.69
C GLN A 99 5.63 6.86 3.61
N ASP A 100 6.59 6.92 2.69
CA ASP A 100 7.43 8.10 2.52
C ASP A 100 6.62 9.32 2.05
N LEU A 101 5.67 9.12 1.14
CA LEU A 101 4.76 10.18 0.70
C LEU A 101 3.89 10.71 1.85
N MET A 102 3.46 9.83 2.76
CA MET A 102 2.71 10.22 3.95
C MET A 102 3.59 10.99 4.95
N ASN A 103 4.84 10.58 5.13
CA ASN A 103 5.82 11.33 5.92
C ASN A 103 6.12 12.70 5.31
N HIS A 104 6.18 12.80 3.97
CA HIS A 104 6.27 14.09 3.26
C HIS A 104 5.06 14.98 3.52
N ALA A 105 3.85 14.41 3.46
CA ALA A 105 2.61 15.14 3.63
C ALA A 105 2.37 15.63 5.06
N VAL A 106 2.86 14.89 6.06
CA VAL A 106 2.57 15.11 7.48
C VAL A 106 3.75 15.71 8.24
N LEU A 107 4.96 15.22 8.03
CA LEU A 107 6.14 15.57 8.84
C LEU A 107 7.17 16.45 8.09
N ARG A 108 6.97 16.71 6.78
CA ARG A 108 7.98 17.33 5.89
C ARG A 108 9.33 16.60 5.87
N ALA A 109 9.37 15.34 6.28
CA ALA A 109 10.61 14.61 6.57
C ALA A 109 10.81 13.37 5.69
N GLY A 110 10.17 13.31 4.52
CA GLY A 110 10.36 12.16 3.63
C GLY A 110 11.75 12.16 2.99
N GLN A 111 12.23 10.96 2.69
CA GLN A 111 13.60 10.72 2.22
C GLN A 111 13.66 10.63 0.68
N ILE A 112 12.55 10.32 0.02
CA ILE A 112 12.44 10.07 -1.40
C ILE A 112 11.69 11.24 -2.06
N ASN A 113 12.02 11.60 -3.30
CA ASN A 113 11.29 12.66 -3.98
C ASN A 113 9.79 12.29 -4.10
N PRO A 114 8.84 13.13 -3.62
CA PRO A 114 7.41 12.81 -3.60
C PRO A 114 6.80 12.55 -4.98
N TRP A 115 7.39 13.11 -6.05
CA TRP A 115 6.98 12.81 -7.42
C TRP A 115 7.34 11.39 -7.84
N LEU A 116 8.47 10.88 -7.34
CA LEU A 116 8.93 9.51 -7.58
C LEU A 116 8.07 8.53 -6.79
N ASP A 117 7.70 8.86 -5.55
CA ASP A 117 6.75 8.08 -4.76
C ASP A 117 5.42 7.92 -5.50
N LEU A 118 4.86 9.02 -6.01
CA LEU A 118 3.63 9.02 -6.79
C LEU A 118 3.75 8.18 -8.07
N ALA A 119 4.86 8.33 -8.81
CA ALA A 119 5.08 7.58 -10.03
C ALA A 119 5.14 6.07 -9.76
N VAL A 120 5.86 5.65 -8.72
CA VAL A 120 5.98 4.23 -8.35
C VAL A 120 4.66 3.70 -7.80
N LEU A 121 3.91 4.48 -7.02
CA LEU A 121 2.57 4.12 -6.57
C LEU A 121 1.60 3.89 -7.75
N ILE A 122 1.60 4.78 -8.73
CA ILE A 122 0.76 4.62 -9.93
C ILE A 122 1.21 3.40 -10.73
N ALA A 123 2.53 3.22 -10.93
CA ALA A 123 3.06 2.07 -11.64
C ALA A 123 2.70 0.75 -10.94
N SER A 124 2.79 0.70 -9.61
CA SER A 124 2.42 -0.48 -8.83
C SER A 124 0.91 -0.73 -8.86
N VAL A 125 0.05 0.30 -8.81
CA VAL A 125 -1.39 0.10 -9.04
C VAL A 125 -1.66 -0.54 -10.41
N ILE A 126 -1.03 -0.05 -11.48
CA ILE A 126 -1.20 -0.60 -12.83
C ILE A 126 -0.69 -2.05 -12.90
N LEU A 127 0.51 -2.31 -12.37
CA LEU A 127 1.13 -3.64 -12.35
C LEU A 127 0.31 -4.64 -11.53
N LEU A 128 -0.34 -4.20 -10.45
CA LEU A 128 -1.16 -5.10 -9.63
C LEU A 128 -2.56 -5.30 -10.24
N LEU A 129 -3.12 -4.32 -10.93
CA LEU A 129 -4.43 -4.45 -11.58
C LEU A 129 -4.37 -5.28 -12.87
N ALA A 130 -3.29 -5.21 -13.65
CA ALA A 130 -3.20 -5.90 -14.93
C ALA A 130 -3.38 -7.45 -14.82
N PRO A 131 -2.70 -8.15 -13.88
CA PRO A 131 -2.91 -9.58 -13.66
C PRO A 131 -4.30 -9.85 -13.07
N SER A 132 -4.79 -9.03 -12.14
CA SER A 132 -6.13 -9.20 -11.56
C SER A 132 -7.22 -9.16 -12.62
N VAL A 133 -7.15 -8.22 -13.56
CA VAL A 133 -8.11 -8.12 -14.66
C VAL A 133 -7.98 -9.30 -15.62
N TRP A 134 -6.74 -9.70 -15.96
CA TRP A 134 -6.49 -10.85 -16.83
C TRP A 134 -7.01 -12.16 -16.23
N MET A 135 -6.78 -12.40 -14.93
CA MET A 135 -7.25 -13.59 -14.22
C MET A 135 -8.78 -13.58 -14.09
N HIS A 136 -9.39 -12.42 -13.85
CA HIS A 136 -10.84 -12.29 -13.81
C HIS A 136 -11.49 -12.55 -15.18
N GLN A 137 -10.92 -12.03 -16.27
CA GLN A 137 -11.38 -12.32 -17.63
C GLN A 137 -11.20 -13.79 -18.01
N ARG A 138 -10.10 -14.42 -17.59
CA ARG A 138 -9.84 -15.84 -17.83
C ARG A 138 -10.80 -16.74 -17.06
N SER A 139 -11.20 -16.36 -15.85
CA SER A 139 -12.25 -17.04 -15.09
C SER A 139 -13.59 -16.98 -15.82
N ARG A 140 -13.95 -15.83 -16.42
CA ARG A 140 -15.20 -15.68 -17.20
C ARG A 140 -15.21 -16.48 -18.51
N GLN A 141 -14.06 -16.71 -19.15
CA GLN A 141 -13.97 -17.54 -20.36
C GLN A 141 -14.03 -19.06 -20.07
N LEU A 142 -13.73 -19.48 -18.84
CA LEU A 142 -13.74 -20.89 -18.42
C LEU A 142 -15.06 -21.36 -17.80
N GLY A 143 -16.08 -20.50 -17.71
CA GLY A 143 -17.46 -20.90 -17.41
C GLY A 143 -17.72 -21.38 -15.98
N TYR A 144 -17.13 -20.73 -14.98
CA TYR A 144 -17.57 -20.82 -13.58
C TYR A 144 -18.28 -19.53 -13.15
#